data_AF-A0A1B0CFD5-F1
#
_entry.id   AF-A0A1B0CFD5-F1
#
_cell.length_a   1.000
_cell.length_b   1.000
_cell.length_c   1.000
_cell.angle_alpha   90.00
_cell.angle_beta   90.00
_cell.angle_gamma   90.00
#
_symmetry.space_group_name_H-M   'P 1'
#
loop_
_entity.id
_entity.type
_entity.pdbx_description
1 polymer ?
#
loop_
_entity_poly.entity_id
_entity_poly.type
_entity_poly.pdbx_seq_one_letter_code
_entity_poly.pdbx_strand_id
1 'polypeptide(L)'
;NKSHGGSQKLSEEKFYSKYDEGIWLRSCEEEILDPIEGKISGIIPLWLKGNLLRNGPGKETFGSDHFQHLFDQPAILHRFAIESGSVRYQCRFLQTETFCRNSSAKRIIVTEFGTSGANDPCRTIFAKMASVFNLGESSSDNAVVSIYPLGDELFAFGECPAIFSIDPESLKAKERINLNEDFGIVHHTSHPHILPDGTAFNLGTIATAFGPKYCIIRFPEQRTFKDAKIVATLPVQRRLYPCYMHTFGITENFFVLVEQPWVISTCRLAKASWKNSPVVEAMKWFGGRMTKIRLLSRKSGKLHKTFYAEAFAFFHIINTFEDDDHLIIDICCYDNPDILNGLFMDSLRGMQTNPNYSSMFKSKCLRFVLPLKLDTSCKSSGSSKYRKRERTNLVTLHGSSARAWIQENGRIFCIPEELCKIPCDLPRINYEKFSGKPYRYYYALGQDFCDPGKLIKVDVKTKTWITWNEENTFPGEPVFVEAPNPTSEDDGVILSVLLWGSKQENRVGLLVLCAKTFKELGRCEFSTPGPGAEVLPRMVCTVGKMRIMIKELIRFYTKNFFI
;
A
#
# COMPACT_ATOMS: atom_id res chain seq x y z
N ASN A 1 15.77 -9.58 64.25
CA ASN A 1 15.75 -10.14 62.88
C ASN A 1 14.77 -9.38 62.01
N LYS A 2 15.29 -8.43 61.21
CA LYS A 2 14.52 -7.70 60.21
C LYS A 2 14.26 -8.65 59.03
N SER A 3 13.01 -9.01 58.77
CA SER A 3 12.60 -9.71 57.56
C SER A 3 12.66 -8.74 56.37
N HIS A 4 13.58 -9.00 55.44
CA HIS A 4 13.60 -8.35 54.14
C HIS A 4 12.49 -8.95 53.28
N GLY A 5 11.41 -8.18 53.08
CA GLY A 5 10.42 -8.46 52.03
C GLY A 5 11.03 -8.20 50.67
N GLY A 6 11.54 -9.25 50.02
CA GLY A 6 11.88 -9.22 48.62
C GLY A 6 10.61 -9.08 47.78
N SER A 7 10.41 -7.90 47.19
CA SER A 7 9.50 -7.70 46.07
C SER A 7 10.03 -8.55 44.90
N GLN A 8 9.51 -9.76 44.73
CA GLN A 8 9.56 -10.46 43.45
C GLN A 8 8.69 -9.66 42.48
N LYS A 9 9.31 -8.89 41.59
CA LYS A 9 8.67 -8.49 40.33
C LYS A 9 8.30 -9.79 39.61
N LEU A 10 7.04 -10.20 39.69
CA LEU A 10 6.45 -11.12 38.73
C LEU A 10 6.74 -10.53 37.35
N SER A 11 7.54 -11.23 36.55
CA SER A 11 7.69 -10.88 35.15
C SER A 11 6.30 -11.03 34.52
N GLU A 12 5.68 -9.92 34.13
CA GLU A 12 4.43 -9.96 33.38
C GLU A 12 4.63 -10.84 32.15
N GLU A 13 3.84 -11.91 32.04
CA GLU A 13 3.93 -12.86 30.94
C GLU A 13 3.56 -12.15 29.64
N LYS A 14 4.53 -12.06 28.71
CA LYS A 14 4.34 -11.44 27.39
C LYS A 14 3.60 -12.40 26.45
N PHE A 15 2.46 -11.98 25.89
CA PHE A 15 1.69 -12.79 24.93
C PHE A 15 2.41 -13.04 23.60
N TYR A 16 3.28 -12.13 23.17
CA TYR A 16 4.03 -12.20 21.90
C TYR A 16 5.52 -12.04 22.16
N SER A 17 6.08 -12.89 23.02
CA SER A 17 7.47 -12.78 23.50
C SER A 17 8.55 -12.83 22.40
N LYS A 18 8.24 -13.38 21.22
CA LYS A 18 9.12 -13.40 20.04
C LYS A 18 9.02 -12.13 19.18
N TYR A 19 7.99 -11.32 19.40
CA TYR A 19 7.78 -10.06 18.71
C TYR A 19 8.36 -8.93 19.53
N ASP A 20 9.16 -8.09 18.90
CA ASP A 20 9.66 -6.88 19.52
C ASP A 20 8.77 -5.69 19.15
N GLU A 21 7.97 -5.21 20.10
CA GLU A 21 7.11 -4.03 19.91
C GLU A 21 7.90 -2.78 19.49
N GLY A 22 9.16 -2.68 19.92
CA GLY A 22 10.06 -1.57 19.65
C GLY A 22 10.43 -1.42 18.17
N ILE A 23 10.07 -2.37 17.29
CA ILE A 23 10.25 -2.20 15.85
C ILE A 23 9.37 -1.08 15.27
N TRP A 24 8.17 -0.89 15.83
CA TRP A 24 7.17 0.10 15.39
C TRP A 24 7.32 1.46 16.08
N LEU A 25 8.14 1.52 17.14
CA LEU A 25 8.27 2.67 18.04
C LEU A 25 9.56 3.47 17.79
N ARG A 26 10.28 3.19 16.70
CA ARG A 26 11.57 3.82 16.40
C ARG A 26 11.38 5.19 15.80
N SER A 27 12.23 6.12 16.21
CA SER A 27 12.40 7.41 15.56
C SER A 27 13.79 7.51 14.95
N CYS A 28 13.86 7.98 13.72
CA CYS A 28 15.10 8.39 13.09
C CYS A 28 15.52 9.73 13.68
N GLU A 29 16.54 9.70 14.53
CA GLU A 29 17.09 10.89 15.18
C GLU A 29 18.04 11.68 14.27
N GLU A 30 18.75 10.98 13.37
CA GLU A 30 19.75 11.55 12.48
C GLU A 30 19.62 10.97 11.06
N GLU A 31 19.50 11.87 10.07
CA GLU A 31 19.49 11.50 8.66
C GLU A 31 20.88 11.06 8.19
N ILE A 32 20.94 10.09 7.29
CA ILE A 32 22.19 9.69 6.63
C ILE A 32 22.17 10.28 5.24
N LEU A 33 22.70 11.50 5.09
CA LEU A 33 22.68 12.23 3.82
C LEU A 33 23.75 11.74 2.85
N ASP A 34 24.93 11.42 3.38
CA ASP A 34 26.04 10.81 2.65
C ASP A 34 25.97 9.28 2.77
N PRO A 35 25.97 8.52 1.67
CA PRO A 35 25.70 7.08 1.74
C PRO A 35 26.81 6.31 2.45
N ILE A 36 26.43 5.49 3.42
CA ILE A 36 27.34 4.60 4.15
C ILE A 36 27.46 3.24 3.45
N GLU A 37 28.65 2.64 3.49
CA GLU A 37 28.87 1.28 2.99
C GLU A 37 28.40 0.24 4.01
N GLY A 38 27.89 -0.89 3.50
CA GLY A 38 27.43 -1.98 4.34
C GLY A 38 28.37 -3.18 4.30
N LYS A 39 28.32 -3.98 5.37
CA LYS A 39 29.02 -5.26 5.47
C LYS A 39 28.21 -6.36 4.79
N ILE A 40 28.81 -7.04 3.83
CA ILE A 40 28.15 -8.11 3.07
C ILE A 40 28.44 -9.48 3.70
N SER A 41 27.41 -10.32 3.74
CA SER A 41 27.51 -11.76 3.95
C SER A 41 26.76 -12.50 2.84
N GLY A 42 27.30 -13.63 2.38
CA GLY A 42 26.78 -14.32 1.20
C GLY A 42 27.08 -13.59 -0.11
N ILE A 43 26.14 -13.63 -1.06
CA ILE A 43 26.30 -13.15 -2.43
C ILE A 43 25.18 -12.18 -2.79
N ILE A 44 25.56 -10.95 -3.15
CA ILE A 44 24.70 -10.01 -3.87
C ILE A 44 24.97 -10.22 -5.38
N PRO A 45 23.98 -10.65 -6.19
CA PRO A 45 24.23 -10.98 -7.59
C PRO A 45 24.81 -9.79 -8.38
N LEU A 46 25.88 -10.03 -9.16
CA LEU A 46 26.57 -8.97 -9.90
C LEU A 46 25.71 -8.25 -10.94
N TRP A 47 24.68 -8.94 -11.45
CA TRP A 47 23.73 -8.35 -12.39
C TRP A 47 22.74 -7.39 -11.72
N LEU A 48 22.57 -7.49 -10.40
CA LEU A 48 21.67 -6.63 -9.65
C LEU A 48 22.29 -5.24 -9.51
N LYS A 49 21.76 -4.28 -10.27
CA LYS A 49 22.26 -2.91 -10.30
C LYS A 49 21.10 -1.92 -10.36
N GLY A 50 21.03 -1.02 -9.39
CA GLY A 50 19.96 -0.03 -9.29
C GLY A 50 19.79 0.51 -7.88
N ASN A 51 18.69 1.22 -7.65
CA ASN A 51 18.31 1.70 -6.32
C ASN A 51 17.03 1.02 -5.84
N LEU A 52 17.06 0.56 -4.60
CA LEU A 52 15.89 0.17 -3.83
C LEU A 52 15.50 1.40 -2.96
N LEU A 53 14.46 2.15 -3.36
CA LEU A 53 13.91 3.34 -2.68
C LEU A 53 12.66 3.09 -1.82
N ARG A 54 12.76 3.04 -0.49
CA ARG A 54 11.58 2.83 0.38
C ARG A 54 11.10 4.15 0.98
N ASN A 55 9.85 4.15 1.43
CA ASN A 55 9.25 5.21 2.22
C ASN A 55 8.73 4.62 3.54
N GLY A 56 8.47 5.46 4.54
CA GLY A 56 7.93 5.01 5.81
C GLY A 56 7.85 6.10 6.88
N PRO A 57 7.27 5.76 8.04
CA PRO A 57 7.12 6.62 9.20
C PRO A 57 8.48 6.75 9.88
N GLY A 58 8.96 7.98 10.01
CA GLY A 58 10.34 8.22 10.43
C GLY A 58 10.50 8.80 11.82
N LYS A 59 9.45 9.36 12.44
CA LYS A 59 9.59 10.12 13.68
C LYS A 59 8.29 10.18 14.47
N GLU A 60 8.35 9.74 15.73
CA GLU A 60 7.20 9.69 16.62
C GLU A 60 6.84 11.05 17.23
N THR A 61 7.83 11.93 17.46
CA THR A 61 7.64 13.12 18.30
C THR A 61 8.09 14.42 17.67
N PHE A 62 7.44 15.51 18.10
CA PHE A 62 7.93 16.87 17.94
C PHE A 62 7.86 17.57 19.30
N GLY A 63 9.02 17.85 19.91
CA GLY A 63 9.08 18.36 21.27
C GLY A 63 8.51 17.35 22.27
N SER A 64 7.54 17.77 23.07
CA SER A 64 6.80 16.91 24.02
C SER A 64 5.61 16.18 23.40
N ASP A 65 5.25 16.49 22.16
CA ASP A 65 4.04 16.01 21.53
C ASP A 65 4.33 14.74 20.73
N HIS A 66 3.45 13.74 20.87
CA HIS A 66 3.58 12.42 20.24
C HIS A 66 2.46 12.19 19.23
N PHE A 67 2.82 11.63 18.08
CA PHE A 67 1.81 11.05 17.18
C PHE A 67 1.09 9.89 17.86
N GLN A 68 -0.20 9.79 17.60
CA GLN A 68 -1.09 8.78 18.16
C GLN A 68 -1.24 7.57 17.24
N HIS A 69 -0.97 7.73 15.94
CA HIS A 69 -1.09 6.67 14.94
C HIS A 69 0.18 6.57 14.09
N LEU A 70 0.58 5.35 13.72
CA LEU A 70 1.81 5.09 12.98
C LEU A 70 1.90 5.88 11.67
N PHE A 71 0.79 5.95 10.93
CA PHE A 71 0.71 6.67 9.64
C PHE A 71 0.75 8.19 9.75
N ASP A 72 0.73 8.76 10.95
CA ASP A 72 0.85 10.21 11.14
C ASP A 72 2.30 10.67 11.21
N GLN A 73 3.23 9.74 11.45
CA GLN A 73 4.64 10.07 11.53
C GLN A 73 5.16 10.57 10.17
N PRO A 74 6.12 11.52 10.15
CA PRO A 74 6.62 12.10 8.91
C PRO A 74 7.30 11.07 8.02
N ALA A 75 7.09 11.23 6.71
CA ALA A 75 7.75 10.45 5.68
C ALA A 75 9.29 10.54 5.75
N ILE A 76 9.95 9.39 5.83
CA ILE A 76 11.38 9.23 5.62
C ILE A 76 11.64 8.31 4.42
N LEU A 77 12.48 8.79 3.50
CA LEU A 77 12.90 8.05 2.33
C LEU A 77 14.19 7.29 2.64
N HIS A 78 14.26 6.02 2.23
CA HIS A 78 15.43 5.17 2.38
C HIS A 78 15.92 4.74 1.01
N ARG A 79 17.24 4.67 0.81
CA ARG A 79 17.85 4.20 -0.44
C ARG A 79 18.93 3.18 -0.16
N PHE A 80 18.81 2.04 -0.81
CA PHE A 80 19.90 1.07 -0.96
C PHE A 80 20.37 1.12 -2.41
N ALA A 81 21.54 1.71 -2.63
CA ALA A 81 22.18 1.78 -3.95
C ALA A 81 23.04 0.53 -4.15
N ILE A 82 22.66 -0.30 -5.13
CA ILE A 82 23.27 -1.60 -5.40
C ILE A 82 24.08 -1.51 -6.69
N GLU A 83 25.36 -1.85 -6.63
CA GLU A 83 26.22 -1.87 -7.80
C GLU A 83 27.37 -2.87 -7.61
N SER A 84 27.55 -3.76 -8.58
CA SER A 84 28.71 -4.67 -8.67
C SER A 84 28.94 -5.52 -7.40
N GLY A 85 27.86 -5.95 -6.75
CA GLY A 85 27.91 -6.73 -5.52
C GLY A 85 28.01 -5.89 -4.24
N SER A 86 28.25 -4.58 -4.33
CA SER A 86 28.27 -3.65 -3.19
C SER A 86 26.91 -2.99 -2.97
N VAL A 87 26.62 -2.60 -1.73
CA VAL A 87 25.41 -1.84 -1.38
C VAL A 87 25.79 -0.66 -0.48
N ARG A 88 25.23 0.51 -0.78
CA ARG A 88 25.31 1.71 0.07
C ARG A 88 23.93 2.12 0.56
N TYR A 89 23.85 2.62 1.78
CA TYR A 89 22.60 3.04 2.43
C TYR A 89 22.59 4.52 2.77
N GLN A 90 21.45 5.16 2.59
CA GLN A 90 21.19 6.54 3.03
C GLN A 90 19.70 6.70 3.35
N CYS A 91 19.36 7.70 4.16
CA CYS A 91 17.97 8.07 4.45
C CYS A 91 17.81 9.58 4.61
N ARG A 92 16.63 10.09 4.28
CA ARG A 92 16.29 11.53 4.37
C ARG A 92 14.79 11.70 4.61
N PHE A 93 14.41 12.55 5.56
CA PHE A 93 13.05 13.02 5.72
C PHE A 93 12.59 13.78 4.47
N LEU A 94 11.39 13.45 4.02
CA LEU A 94 10.73 14.22 2.97
C LEU A 94 10.34 15.59 3.58
N GLN A 95 10.90 16.66 3.03
CA GLN A 95 10.68 18.02 3.50
C GLN A 95 9.30 18.54 3.06
N THR A 96 8.23 17.93 3.56
CA THR A 96 6.84 18.37 3.33
C THR A 96 6.56 19.65 4.11
N GLU A 97 5.52 20.40 3.74
CA GLU A 97 5.13 21.59 4.49
C GLU A 97 4.78 21.21 5.94
N THR A 98 4.08 20.08 6.11
CA THR A 98 3.70 19.55 7.43
C THR A 98 4.92 19.25 8.29
N PHE A 99 5.93 18.56 7.75
CA PHE A 99 7.17 18.28 8.45
C PHE A 99 7.91 19.56 8.86
N CYS A 100 8.04 20.52 7.92
CA CYS A 100 8.71 21.79 8.17
C CYS A 100 8.00 22.62 9.26
N ARG A 101 6.66 22.64 9.24
CA ARG A 101 5.83 23.35 10.21
C ARG A 101 5.93 22.75 11.61
N ASN A 102 5.77 21.44 11.73
CA ASN A 102 5.91 20.74 13.02
C ASN A 102 7.34 20.88 13.59
N SER A 103 8.36 20.79 12.73
CA SER A 103 9.77 21.00 13.10
C SER A 103 10.01 22.41 13.64
N SER A 104 9.54 23.43 12.92
CA SER A 104 9.71 24.84 13.30
C SER A 104 8.99 25.17 14.62
N ALA A 105 7.79 24.62 14.82
CA ALA A 105 7.00 24.81 16.03
C ALA A 105 7.49 23.97 17.22
N LYS A 106 8.35 22.96 16.99
CA LYS A 106 8.76 21.94 17.99
C LYS A 106 7.56 21.30 18.68
N ARG A 107 6.48 21.10 17.91
CA ARG A 107 5.18 20.57 18.34
C ARG A 107 4.38 20.12 17.12
N ILE A 108 3.50 19.14 17.28
CA ILE A 108 2.55 18.73 16.26
C ILE A 108 1.46 19.80 16.16
N ILE A 109 1.47 20.60 15.07
CA ILE A 109 0.50 21.69 14.83
C ILE A 109 -0.41 21.43 13.63
N VAL A 110 -0.10 20.41 12.82
CA VAL A 110 -0.94 19.94 11.73
C VAL A 110 -1.68 18.68 12.19
N THR A 111 -3.00 18.66 11.97
CA THR A 111 -3.84 17.48 12.24
C THR A 111 -3.63 16.45 11.14
N GLU A 112 -3.37 15.21 11.56
CA GLU A 112 -3.10 14.06 10.70
C GLU A 112 -4.27 13.07 10.71
N PHE A 113 -4.04 11.85 10.26
CA PHE A 113 -5.06 10.81 10.19
C PHE A 113 -5.59 10.42 11.57
N GLY A 114 -4.71 10.12 12.53
CA GLY A 114 -5.05 9.70 13.90
C GLY A 114 -4.72 10.71 15.01
N THR A 115 -4.04 11.81 14.69
CA THR A 115 -3.49 12.77 15.66
C THR A 115 -4.03 14.18 15.44
N SER A 116 -4.53 14.81 16.50
CA SER A 116 -4.93 16.22 16.48
C SER A 116 -3.70 17.11 16.57
N GLY A 117 -3.60 18.10 15.68
CA GLY A 117 -2.64 19.18 15.84
C GLY A 117 -3.03 20.08 17.02
N ALA A 118 -2.03 20.64 17.69
CA ALA A 118 -2.27 21.64 18.72
C ALA A 118 -2.97 22.87 18.14
N ASN A 119 -3.83 23.49 18.94
CA ASN A 119 -4.51 24.72 18.54
C ASN A 119 -3.47 25.83 18.34
N ASP A 120 -3.32 26.29 17.11
CA ASP A 120 -2.56 27.49 16.80
C ASP A 120 -3.34 28.74 17.27
N PRO A 121 -2.87 29.47 18.30
CA PRO A 121 -3.55 30.66 18.80
C PRO A 121 -3.59 31.81 17.77
N CYS A 122 -2.76 31.75 16.72
CA CYS A 122 -2.71 32.77 15.66
C CYS A 122 -3.73 32.53 14.53
N ARG A 123 -4.45 31.39 14.52
CA ARG A 123 -5.53 31.14 13.55
C ARG A 123 -6.83 31.83 13.96
N THR A 124 -7.12 32.97 13.32
CA THR A 124 -8.40 33.67 13.47
C THR A 124 -9.59 32.82 12.99
N ILE A 125 -10.79 33.09 13.53
CA ILE A 125 -12.04 32.40 13.16
C ILE A 125 -12.33 32.51 11.65
N PHE A 126 -11.93 33.62 11.03
CA PHE A 126 -12.10 33.86 9.59
C PHE A 126 -11.20 32.94 8.74
N ALA A 127 -9.96 32.70 9.17
CA ALA A 127 -9.06 31.72 8.52
C ALA A 127 -9.59 30.28 8.67
N LYS A 128 -10.26 29.96 9.78
CA LYS A 128 -10.94 28.67 9.98
C LYS A 128 -12.16 28.49 9.05
N MET A 129 -12.91 29.56 8.77
CA MET A 129 -14.01 29.50 7.79
C MET A 129 -13.48 29.38 6.36
N ALA A 130 -12.44 30.11 6.00
CA ALA A 130 -11.81 30.01 4.68
C ALA A 130 -11.20 28.62 4.43
N SER A 131 -10.60 27.96 5.43
CA SER A 131 -10.06 26.59 5.30
C SER A 131 -11.12 25.50 5.08
N VAL A 132 -12.38 25.76 5.46
CA VAL A 132 -13.50 24.84 5.14
C VAL A 132 -13.86 24.90 3.65
N PHE A 133 -13.65 26.05 3.01
CA PHE A 133 -13.88 26.25 1.57
C PHE A 133 -12.63 25.95 0.72
N ASN A 134 -11.43 26.11 1.29
CA ASN A 134 -10.12 25.76 0.71
C ASN A 134 -9.52 24.55 1.44
N LEU A 135 -10.06 23.35 1.18
CA LEU A 135 -9.64 22.09 1.82
C LEU A 135 -8.15 21.71 1.58
N GLY A 136 -7.43 22.44 0.72
CA GLY A 136 -6.06 22.14 0.29
C GLY A 136 -4.91 22.84 1.04
N GLU A 137 -5.14 23.98 1.71
CA GLU A 137 -4.05 24.75 2.37
C GLU A 137 -3.85 24.42 3.86
N SER A 138 -4.81 23.70 4.47
CA SER A 138 -4.78 23.35 5.89
C SER A 138 -4.72 21.86 6.17
N SER A 139 -4.75 21.03 5.13
CA SER A 139 -4.66 19.58 5.24
C SER A 139 -3.20 19.14 5.23
N SER A 140 -2.94 18.00 5.88
CA SER A 140 -1.61 17.37 5.84
C SER A 140 -1.20 17.06 4.39
N ASP A 141 0.08 17.24 4.12
CA ASP A 141 0.76 16.83 2.91
C ASP A 141 1.79 15.73 3.17
N ASN A 142 1.65 15.00 4.28
CA ASN A 142 2.55 13.90 4.63
C ASN A 142 2.45 12.73 3.63
N ALA A 143 3.42 12.63 2.74
CA ALA A 143 3.52 11.59 1.73
C ALA A 143 4.34 10.39 2.23
N VAL A 144 3.83 9.69 3.25
CA VAL A 144 4.54 8.63 4.02
C VAL A 144 4.44 7.22 3.43
N VAL A 145 3.57 7.00 2.44
CA VAL A 145 3.16 5.64 2.08
C VAL A 145 4.10 5.03 1.04
N SER A 146 4.18 5.58 -0.17
CA SER A 146 4.82 4.89 -1.30
C SER A 146 5.62 5.80 -2.22
N ILE A 147 6.38 5.19 -3.15
CA ILE A 147 7.12 5.89 -4.21
C ILE A 147 6.85 5.21 -5.56
N TYR A 148 6.50 5.98 -6.58
CA TYR A 148 6.22 5.49 -7.94
C TYR A 148 6.79 6.40 -9.03
N PRO A 149 7.22 5.85 -10.18
CA PRO A 149 7.53 6.69 -11.33
C PRO A 149 6.24 7.18 -11.98
N LEU A 150 6.22 8.45 -12.36
CA LEU A 150 5.22 9.02 -13.25
C LEU A 150 5.97 9.80 -14.33
N GLY A 151 5.98 9.27 -15.55
CA GLY A 151 6.90 9.76 -16.59
C GLY A 151 8.36 9.51 -16.20
N ASP A 152 9.19 10.55 -16.36
CA ASP A 152 10.63 10.50 -16.09
C ASP A 152 11.02 10.82 -14.64
N GLU A 153 10.03 11.09 -13.78
CA GLU A 153 10.23 11.50 -12.39
C GLU A 153 9.66 10.47 -11.42
N LEU A 154 10.21 10.46 -10.21
CA LEU A 154 9.73 9.64 -9.10
C LEU A 154 8.93 10.52 -8.14
N PHE A 155 7.79 10.01 -7.70
CA PHE A 155 6.91 10.72 -6.77
C PHE A 155 6.73 9.93 -5.48
N ALA A 156 6.81 10.63 -4.34
CA ALA A 156 6.34 10.13 -3.06
C ALA A 156 4.84 10.41 -2.90
N PHE A 157 4.11 9.43 -2.40
CA PHE A 157 2.65 9.46 -2.22
C PHE A 157 2.26 9.24 -0.77
N GLY A 158 1.28 10.00 -0.32
CA GLY A 158 0.38 9.63 0.77
C GLY A 158 -1.00 9.31 0.20
N GLU A 159 -2.03 9.59 0.98
CA GLU A 159 -3.43 9.55 0.50
C GLU A 159 -4.13 10.92 0.53
N CYS A 160 -3.37 11.96 0.89
CA CYS A 160 -3.74 13.35 0.74
C CYS A 160 -3.54 13.80 -0.72
N PRO A 161 -4.20 14.85 -1.21
CA PRO A 161 -4.06 15.32 -2.60
C PRO A 161 -2.63 15.70 -3.04
N ALA A 162 -1.73 15.95 -2.08
CA ALA A 162 -0.36 16.37 -2.35
C ALA A 162 0.56 15.18 -2.60
N ILE A 163 1.39 15.30 -3.64
CA ILE A 163 2.48 14.37 -3.99
C ILE A 163 3.76 15.15 -4.24
N PHE A 164 4.91 14.50 -4.11
CA PHE A 164 6.21 15.17 -4.18
C PHE A 164 7.12 14.48 -5.17
N SER A 165 7.63 15.18 -6.19
CA SER A 165 8.73 14.65 -6.98
C SER A 165 9.99 14.59 -6.14
N ILE A 166 10.76 13.52 -6.28
CA ILE A 166 11.96 13.25 -5.48
C ILE A 166 13.17 13.00 -6.37
N ASP A 167 14.33 13.42 -5.88
CA ASP A 167 15.60 13.06 -6.49
C ASP A 167 16.01 11.62 -6.11
N PRO A 168 16.17 10.68 -7.06
CA PRO A 168 16.49 9.29 -6.76
C PRO A 168 17.86 9.08 -6.09
N GLU A 169 18.77 10.05 -6.20
CA GLU A 169 20.13 9.91 -5.67
C GLU A 169 20.26 10.59 -4.31
N SER A 170 19.85 11.85 -4.21
CA SER A 170 19.97 12.64 -2.97
C SER A 170 18.79 12.48 -2.03
N LEU A 171 17.65 11.95 -2.50
CA LEU A 171 16.37 11.85 -1.78
C LEU A 171 15.70 13.20 -1.46
N LYS A 172 16.19 14.29 -2.04
CA LYS A 172 15.56 15.62 -1.85
C LYS A 172 14.21 15.68 -2.56
N ALA A 173 13.21 16.26 -1.89
CA ALA A 173 11.99 16.71 -2.56
C ALA A 173 12.35 17.82 -3.57
N LYS A 174 11.70 17.81 -4.75
CA LYS A 174 11.88 18.81 -5.80
C LYS A 174 10.63 19.67 -5.94
N GLU A 175 9.53 19.10 -6.43
CA GLU A 175 8.27 19.80 -6.67
C GLU A 175 7.14 19.17 -5.85
N ARG A 176 6.27 20.00 -5.27
CA ARG A 176 5.02 19.59 -4.63
C ARG A 176 3.88 19.83 -5.61
N ILE A 177 3.17 18.77 -5.96
CA ILE A 177 1.99 18.84 -6.85
C ILE A 177 0.75 18.57 -6.00
N ASN A 178 -0.25 19.44 -6.10
CA ASN A 178 -1.53 19.28 -5.43
C ASN A 178 -2.61 18.88 -6.44
N LEU A 179 -3.00 17.61 -6.43
CA LEU A 179 -3.99 17.07 -7.37
C LEU A 179 -5.38 17.68 -7.21
N ASN A 180 -5.64 18.41 -6.12
CA ASN A 180 -6.87 19.17 -5.96
C ASN A 180 -6.96 20.34 -6.94
N GLU A 181 -5.85 21.03 -7.18
CA GLU A 181 -5.81 22.26 -7.99
C GLU A 181 -6.13 21.97 -9.46
N ASP A 182 -5.59 20.88 -10.00
CA ASP A 182 -5.79 20.52 -11.41
C ASP A 182 -7.04 19.67 -11.67
N PHE A 183 -7.43 18.81 -10.72
CA PHE A 183 -8.44 17.77 -10.95
C PHE A 183 -9.61 17.77 -9.95
N GLY A 184 -9.57 18.61 -8.91
CA GLY A 184 -10.55 18.60 -7.82
C GLY A 184 -10.51 17.32 -6.97
N ILE A 185 -9.38 16.60 -7.00
CA ILE A 185 -9.17 15.38 -6.22
C ILE A 185 -8.99 15.75 -4.75
N VAL A 186 -9.76 15.11 -3.87
CA VAL A 186 -9.72 15.33 -2.42
C VAL A 186 -9.06 14.18 -1.65
N HIS A 187 -8.92 13.02 -2.30
CA HIS A 187 -8.26 11.82 -1.80
C HIS A 187 -7.85 10.97 -3.00
N HIS A 188 -6.69 10.31 -2.94
CA HIS A 188 -6.29 9.31 -3.92
C HIS A 188 -5.54 8.16 -3.27
N THR A 189 -5.46 7.04 -3.98
CA THR A 189 -4.66 5.91 -3.52
C THR A 189 -3.18 6.21 -3.65
N SER A 190 -2.37 5.68 -2.74
CA SER A 190 -0.90 5.63 -2.82
C SER A 190 -0.41 4.46 -3.69
N HIS A 191 -1.28 3.90 -4.53
CA HIS A 191 -1.03 2.65 -5.25
C HIS A 191 -1.42 2.75 -6.73
N PRO A 192 -0.82 3.68 -7.50
CA PRO A 192 -1.06 3.75 -8.92
C PRO A 192 -0.64 2.44 -9.60
N HIS A 193 -1.36 2.09 -10.68
CA HIS A 193 -0.97 1.03 -11.60
C HIS A 193 -0.15 1.61 -12.73
N ILE A 194 0.99 1.00 -13.04
CA ILE A 194 1.90 1.44 -14.10
C ILE A 194 1.99 0.36 -15.14
N LEU A 195 1.63 0.69 -16.37
CA LEU A 195 1.67 -0.22 -17.49
C LEU A 195 3.09 -0.32 -18.08
N PRO A 196 3.40 -1.38 -18.86
CA PRO A 196 4.72 -1.55 -19.47
C PRO A 196 5.17 -0.40 -20.38
N ASP A 197 4.23 0.37 -20.94
CA ASP A 197 4.51 1.55 -21.76
C ASP A 197 4.86 2.80 -20.91
N GLY A 198 4.72 2.73 -19.59
CA GLY A 198 4.91 3.86 -18.68
C GLY A 198 3.64 4.67 -18.40
N THR A 199 2.51 4.37 -19.06
CA THR A 199 1.21 4.96 -18.71
C THR A 199 0.84 4.52 -17.29
N ALA A 200 0.52 5.48 -16.42
CA ALA A 200 0.04 5.19 -15.07
C ALA A 200 -1.44 5.53 -14.90
N PHE A 201 -2.10 4.79 -14.02
CA PHE A 201 -3.47 5.03 -13.60
C PHE A 201 -3.55 5.10 -12.08
N ASN A 202 -4.30 6.06 -11.54
CA ASN A 202 -4.55 6.12 -10.10
C ASN A 202 -6.05 6.28 -9.82
N LEU A 203 -6.50 5.73 -8.69
CA LEU A 203 -7.87 5.90 -8.21
C LEU A 203 -7.91 7.11 -7.28
N GLY A 204 -8.88 7.99 -7.49
CA GLY A 204 -9.14 9.12 -6.60
C GLY A 204 -10.61 9.37 -6.35
N THR A 205 -10.89 10.24 -5.40
CA THR A 205 -12.21 10.78 -5.12
C THR A 205 -12.22 12.26 -5.47
N ILE A 206 -13.19 12.69 -6.27
CA ILE A 206 -13.44 14.09 -6.59
C ILE A 206 -14.72 14.57 -5.90
N ALA A 207 -14.72 15.83 -5.47
CA ALA A 207 -15.92 16.51 -5.00
C ALA A 207 -16.60 17.24 -6.17
N THR A 208 -17.89 16.99 -6.40
CA THR A 208 -18.67 17.67 -7.45
C THR A 208 -19.94 18.28 -6.86
N ALA A 209 -20.55 19.23 -7.58
CA ALA A 209 -21.83 19.84 -7.17
C ALA A 209 -22.95 18.81 -6.93
N PHE A 210 -22.88 17.64 -7.57
CA PHE A 210 -23.87 16.56 -7.43
C PHE A 210 -23.48 15.49 -6.41
N GLY A 211 -22.44 15.75 -5.61
CA GLY A 211 -21.86 14.84 -4.62
C GLY A 211 -20.52 14.23 -5.05
N PRO A 212 -19.87 13.45 -4.18
CA PRO A 212 -18.58 12.84 -4.47
C PRO A 212 -18.68 11.77 -5.56
N LYS A 213 -17.62 11.62 -6.33
CA LYS A 213 -17.45 10.54 -7.32
C LYS A 213 -16.08 9.92 -7.17
N TYR A 214 -15.99 8.61 -7.38
CA TYR A 214 -14.70 7.98 -7.65
C TYR A 214 -14.29 8.29 -9.09
N CYS A 215 -13.01 8.46 -9.33
CA CYS A 215 -12.44 8.75 -10.64
C CYS A 215 -11.17 7.95 -10.88
N ILE A 216 -10.90 7.62 -12.14
CA ILE A 216 -9.61 7.08 -12.57
C ILE A 216 -8.86 8.18 -13.30
N ILE A 217 -7.68 8.50 -12.80
CA ILE A 217 -6.76 9.47 -13.40
C ILE A 217 -5.78 8.68 -14.24
N ARG A 218 -5.53 9.13 -15.46
CA ARG A 218 -4.49 8.60 -16.33
C ARG A 218 -3.34 9.60 -16.40
N PHE A 219 -2.13 9.15 -16.11
CA PHE A 219 -0.89 9.87 -16.33
C PHE A 219 -0.18 9.28 -17.56
N PRO A 220 0.22 10.09 -18.54
CA PRO A 220 0.90 9.61 -19.75
C PRO A 220 2.36 9.17 -19.49
N GLU A 221 2.91 8.39 -20.43
CA GLU A 221 4.23 7.74 -20.38
C GLU A 221 5.46 8.66 -20.31
N GLN A 222 5.44 9.84 -20.94
CA GLN A 222 6.62 10.69 -21.14
C GLN A 222 6.32 12.19 -21.01
N ARG A 223 5.26 12.57 -20.29
CA ARG A 223 4.84 13.97 -20.23
C ARG A 223 4.55 14.45 -18.82
N THR A 224 4.71 15.75 -18.65
CA THR A 224 4.37 16.50 -17.43
C THR A 224 2.94 16.21 -16.96
N PHE A 225 2.70 16.34 -15.66
CA PHE A 225 1.38 16.21 -15.01
C PHE A 225 0.24 16.96 -15.70
N LYS A 226 0.56 18.02 -16.44
CA LYS A 226 -0.38 18.83 -17.26
C LYS A 226 -1.22 18.00 -18.24
N ASP A 227 -0.72 16.86 -18.69
CA ASP A 227 -1.42 15.99 -19.65
C ASP A 227 -2.20 14.85 -18.97
N ALA A 228 -2.17 14.78 -17.63
CA ALA A 228 -2.99 13.84 -16.90
C ALA A 228 -4.48 14.20 -17.06
N LYS A 229 -5.34 13.18 -17.08
CA LYS A 229 -6.78 13.37 -17.27
C LYS A 229 -7.61 12.31 -16.58
N ILE A 230 -8.82 12.68 -16.20
CA ILE A 230 -9.82 11.73 -15.71
C ILE A 230 -10.38 10.95 -16.90
N VAL A 231 -10.25 9.62 -16.86
CA VAL A 231 -10.68 8.71 -17.94
C VAL A 231 -11.91 7.86 -17.59
N ALA A 232 -12.26 7.77 -16.31
CA ALA A 232 -13.44 7.07 -15.84
C ALA A 232 -13.99 7.73 -14.58
N THR A 233 -15.31 7.69 -14.39
CA THR A 233 -15.94 8.15 -13.14
C THR A 233 -17.06 7.22 -12.72
N LEU A 234 -17.26 7.09 -11.41
CA LEU A 234 -18.35 6.35 -10.81
C LEU A 234 -18.96 7.18 -9.67
N PRO A 235 -20.25 7.55 -9.73
CA PRO A 235 -20.92 8.22 -8.63
C PRO A 235 -20.90 7.36 -7.37
N VAL A 236 -20.59 7.99 -6.23
CA VAL A 236 -20.72 7.34 -4.92
C VAL A 236 -22.21 7.07 -4.66
N GLN A 237 -22.56 5.83 -4.33
CA GLN A 237 -23.99 5.49 -4.14
C GLN A 237 -24.62 6.18 -2.93
N ARG A 238 -23.85 6.35 -1.85
CA ARG A 238 -24.29 7.06 -0.64
C ARG A 238 -23.49 8.35 -0.54
N ARG A 239 -24.06 9.47 -0.98
CA ARG A 239 -23.38 10.78 -1.07
C ARG A 239 -22.65 11.21 0.22
N LEU A 240 -23.17 10.83 1.38
CA LEU A 240 -22.57 11.17 2.69
C LEU A 240 -21.58 10.12 3.22
N TYR A 241 -21.34 9.05 2.48
CA TYR A 241 -20.56 7.88 2.88
C TYR A 241 -19.75 7.28 1.71
N PRO A 242 -18.82 8.04 1.08
CA PRO A 242 -17.83 7.48 0.17
C PRO A 242 -17.03 6.34 0.82
N CYS A 243 -16.76 5.30 0.04
CA CYS A 243 -15.94 4.16 0.44
C CYS A 243 -14.48 4.58 0.54
N TYR A 244 -13.81 4.09 1.57
CA TYR A 244 -12.35 4.10 1.67
C TYR A 244 -11.79 2.97 0.81
N MET A 245 -10.94 3.29 -0.16
CA MET A 245 -10.24 2.32 -0.99
C MET A 245 -8.76 2.70 -1.00
N HIS A 246 -7.91 1.79 -0.54
CA HIS A 246 -6.45 1.97 -0.49
C HIS A 246 -5.77 1.55 -1.81
N THR A 247 -6.36 0.57 -2.50
CA THR A 247 -5.93 0.10 -3.82
C THR A 247 -7.13 -0.12 -4.73
N PHE A 248 -6.86 -0.28 -6.03
CA PHE A 248 -7.82 -0.70 -7.04
C PHE A 248 -7.16 -1.74 -7.96
N GLY A 249 -7.94 -2.43 -8.79
CA GLY A 249 -7.41 -3.38 -9.77
C GLY A 249 -7.47 -2.85 -11.20
N ILE A 250 -6.63 -3.40 -12.06
CA ILE A 250 -6.64 -3.15 -13.51
C ILE A 250 -6.46 -4.47 -14.25
N THR A 251 -7.26 -4.67 -15.29
CA THR A 251 -7.10 -5.75 -16.28
C THR A 251 -6.94 -5.13 -17.66
N GLU A 252 -6.82 -5.94 -18.71
CA GLU A 252 -6.82 -5.44 -20.09
C GLU A 252 -8.04 -4.55 -20.39
N ASN A 253 -9.24 -4.96 -19.95
CA ASN A 253 -10.49 -4.29 -20.32
C ASN A 253 -11.15 -3.49 -19.18
N PHE A 254 -10.78 -3.71 -17.92
CA PHE A 254 -11.51 -3.15 -16.77
C PHE A 254 -10.62 -2.44 -15.76
N PHE A 255 -11.16 -1.36 -15.19
CA PHE A 255 -10.78 -0.89 -13.85
C PHE A 255 -11.70 -1.58 -12.83
N VAL A 256 -11.13 -2.09 -11.75
CA VAL A 256 -11.82 -2.89 -10.74
C VAL A 256 -11.82 -2.13 -9.42
N LEU A 257 -12.99 -1.61 -9.03
CA LEU A 257 -13.18 -0.91 -7.75
C LEU A 257 -13.88 -1.84 -6.77
N VAL A 258 -13.27 -2.07 -5.61
CA VAL A 258 -13.84 -2.88 -4.53
C VAL A 258 -14.44 -1.93 -3.49
N GLU A 259 -15.72 -1.60 -3.62
CA GLU A 259 -16.43 -0.77 -2.64
C GLU A 259 -16.75 -1.59 -1.38
N GLN A 260 -15.78 -1.66 -0.46
CA GLN A 260 -15.92 -2.24 0.87
C GLN A 260 -16.87 -1.41 1.76
N PRO A 261 -17.54 -2.01 2.77
CA PRO A 261 -18.45 -1.28 3.66
C PRO A 261 -17.70 -0.48 4.74
N TRP A 262 -16.47 -0.06 4.44
CA TRP A 262 -15.66 0.87 5.20
C TRP A 262 -15.67 2.24 4.51
N VAL A 263 -16.20 3.25 5.19
CA VAL A 263 -16.57 4.52 4.55
C VAL A 263 -16.11 5.72 5.37
N ILE A 264 -15.99 6.87 4.71
CA ILE A 264 -15.76 8.17 5.33
C ILE A 264 -17.09 8.93 5.38
N SER A 265 -17.53 9.34 6.57
CA SER A 265 -18.74 10.15 6.72
C SER A 265 -18.43 11.62 6.45
N THR A 266 -18.96 12.19 5.36
CA THR A 266 -18.65 13.57 4.95
C THR A 266 -19.09 14.60 5.98
N CYS A 267 -20.24 14.39 6.65
CA CYS A 267 -20.68 15.26 7.74
C CYS A 267 -19.75 15.21 8.96
N ARG A 268 -19.22 14.03 9.29
CA ARG A 268 -18.25 13.90 10.39
C ARG A 268 -16.90 14.48 10.01
N LEU A 269 -16.47 14.33 8.75
CA LEU A 269 -15.25 14.95 8.25
C LEU A 269 -15.33 16.47 8.34
N ALA A 270 -16.45 17.08 7.95
CA ALA A 270 -16.67 18.52 8.11
C ALA A 270 -16.64 18.94 9.60
N LYS A 271 -17.27 18.15 10.48
CA LYS A 271 -17.23 18.38 11.93
C LYS A 271 -15.82 18.24 12.51
N ALA A 272 -15.06 17.24 12.06
CA ALA A 272 -13.68 17.00 12.48
C ALA A 272 -12.78 18.14 12.04
N SER A 273 -12.89 18.58 10.79
CA SER A 273 -12.19 19.77 10.28
C SER A 273 -12.51 21.02 11.11
N TRP A 274 -13.78 21.29 11.41
CA TRP A 274 -14.18 22.42 12.27
C TRP A 274 -13.60 22.35 13.69
N LYS A 275 -13.55 21.15 14.27
CA LYS A 275 -13.05 20.92 15.63
C LYS A 275 -11.54 20.73 15.71
N ASN A 276 -10.85 20.68 14.57
CA ASN A 276 -9.46 20.24 14.48
C ASN A 276 -9.23 18.84 15.08
N SER A 277 -10.17 17.92 14.83
CA SER A 277 -10.11 16.51 15.24
C SER A 277 -9.55 15.63 14.10
N PRO A 278 -8.99 14.44 14.41
CA PRO A 278 -8.34 13.59 13.40
C PRO A 278 -9.32 12.99 12.40
N VAL A 279 -8.82 12.65 11.21
CA VAL A 279 -9.62 12.12 10.09
C VAL A 279 -10.29 10.78 10.43
N VAL A 280 -9.63 9.94 11.24
CA VAL A 280 -10.13 8.62 11.64
C VAL A 280 -11.51 8.68 12.31
N GLU A 281 -11.85 9.77 13.00
CA GLU A 281 -13.18 9.95 13.63
C GLU A 281 -14.34 9.99 12.61
N ALA A 282 -14.04 10.32 11.35
CA ALA A 282 -15.01 10.32 10.27
C ALA A 282 -15.23 8.93 9.66
N MET A 283 -14.35 7.96 9.91
CA MET A 283 -14.46 6.62 9.35
C MET A 283 -15.53 5.78 10.06
N LYS A 284 -16.19 4.91 9.29
CA LYS A 284 -17.21 3.98 9.80
C LYS A 284 -17.16 2.65 9.08
N TRP A 285 -17.26 1.58 9.86
CA TRP A 285 -17.50 0.23 9.37
C TRP A 285 -19.00 -0.10 9.38
N PHE A 286 -19.52 -0.63 8.28
CA PHE A 286 -20.89 -1.09 8.13
C PHE A 286 -20.93 -2.59 7.80
N GLY A 287 -20.34 -3.44 8.65
CA GLY A 287 -20.19 -4.88 8.41
C GLY A 287 -21.45 -5.68 8.06
N GLY A 288 -22.65 -5.18 8.40
CA GLY A 288 -23.92 -5.75 7.94
C GLY A 288 -24.24 -5.48 6.45
N ARG A 289 -23.37 -4.81 5.69
CA ARG A 289 -23.55 -4.49 4.27
C ARG A 289 -22.57 -5.27 3.40
N MET A 290 -23.06 -5.75 2.27
CA MET A 290 -22.23 -6.42 1.26
C MET A 290 -21.17 -5.49 0.65
N THR A 291 -20.00 -6.06 0.39
CA THR A 291 -18.99 -5.46 -0.49
C THR A 291 -19.49 -5.49 -1.94
N LYS A 292 -19.19 -4.44 -2.71
CA LYS A 292 -19.54 -4.38 -4.14
C LYS A 292 -18.28 -4.29 -4.99
N ILE A 293 -18.13 -5.19 -5.93
CA ILE A 293 -17.02 -5.18 -6.89
C ILE A 293 -17.54 -4.57 -8.20
N ARG A 294 -17.02 -3.40 -8.56
CA ARG A 294 -17.48 -2.56 -9.67
C ARG A 294 -16.49 -2.63 -10.81
N LEU A 295 -16.93 -3.11 -11.96
CA LEU A 295 -16.11 -3.15 -13.17
C LEU A 295 -16.44 -1.92 -14.02
N LEU A 296 -15.47 -1.03 -14.22
CA LEU A 296 -15.58 0.06 -15.18
C LEU A 296 -14.81 -0.32 -16.44
N SER A 297 -15.43 -0.16 -17.61
CA SER A 297 -14.75 -0.41 -18.88
C SER A 297 -13.64 0.62 -19.11
N ARG A 298 -12.42 0.15 -19.36
CA ARG A 298 -11.28 1.02 -19.70
C ARG A 298 -11.49 1.80 -21.00
N LYS A 299 -12.24 1.23 -21.95
CA LYS A 299 -12.54 1.86 -23.24
C LYS A 299 -13.54 3.02 -23.11
N SER A 300 -14.61 2.82 -22.33
CA SER A 300 -15.71 3.80 -22.25
C SER A 300 -15.69 4.67 -20.99
N GLY A 301 -14.93 4.28 -19.96
CA GLY A 301 -14.91 4.93 -18.66
C GLY A 301 -16.20 4.73 -17.84
N LYS A 302 -17.12 3.87 -18.31
CA LYS A 302 -18.45 3.65 -17.70
C LYS A 302 -18.51 2.32 -16.96
N LEU A 303 -19.39 2.27 -15.96
CA LEU A 303 -19.73 1.04 -15.23
C LEU A 303 -20.25 -0.03 -16.22
N HIS A 304 -19.57 -1.17 -16.25
CA HIS A 304 -19.93 -2.33 -17.05
C HIS A 304 -20.77 -3.33 -16.24
N LYS A 305 -20.30 -3.72 -15.04
CA LYS A 305 -20.95 -4.76 -14.22
C LYS A 305 -20.69 -4.55 -12.73
N THR A 306 -21.53 -5.14 -11.89
CA THR A 306 -21.38 -5.11 -10.43
C THR A 306 -21.63 -6.49 -9.84
N PHE A 307 -20.70 -6.94 -9.01
CA PHE A 307 -20.76 -8.18 -8.24
C PHE A 307 -20.83 -7.86 -6.75
N TYR A 308 -21.29 -8.84 -5.97
CA TYR A 308 -21.51 -8.69 -4.54
C TYR A 308 -20.79 -9.81 -3.79
N ALA A 309 -20.26 -9.50 -2.62
CA ALA A 309 -19.65 -10.46 -1.72
C ALA A 309 -20.05 -10.16 -0.27
N GLU A 310 -19.73 -11.05 0.65
CA GLU A 310 -19.80 -10.74 2.09
C GLU A 310 -18.93 -9.52 2.42
N ALA A 311 -19.23 -8.90 3.56
CA ALA A 311 -18.44 -7.77 4.04
C ALA A 311 -17.01 -8.23 4.34
N PHE A 312 -16.04 -7.49 3.83
CA PHE A 312 -14.64 -7.61 4.22
C PHE A 312 -13.98 -6.23 4.10
N ALA A 313 -12.96 -5.99 4.91
CA ALA A 313 -12.07 -4.86 4.73
C ALA A 313 -10.85 -5.30 3.89
N PHE A 314 -10.21 -4.36 3.21
CA PHE A 314 -8.95 -4.63 2.51
C PHE A 314 -8.10 -3.37 2.39
N PHE A 315 -6.79 -3.59 2.29
CA PHE A 315 -5.84 -2.59 1.83
C PHE A 315 -5.34 -2.94 0.44
N HIS A 316 -4.78 -4.13 0.25
CA HIS A 316 -4.04 -4.47 -0.96
C HIS A 316 -4.71 -5.55 -1.82
N ILE A 317 -4.89 -5.22 -3.09
CA ILE A 317 -5.11 -6.18 -4.17
C ILE A 317 -3.75 -6.75 -4.60
N ILE A 318 -3.68 -8.08 -4.70
CA ILE A 318 -2.49 -8.82 -5.13
C ILE A 318 -2.33 -8.68 -6.66
N ASN A 319 -3.33 -9.11 -7.42
CA ASN A 319 -3.39 -8.95 -8.87
C ASN A 319 -4.84 -9.08 -9.36
N THR A 320 -5.09 -8.60 -10.57
CA THR A 320 -6.36 -8.77 -11.28
C THR A 320 -6.10 -9.14 -12.72
N PHE A 321 -6.85 -10.06 -13.31
CA PHE A 321 -6.70 -10.43 -14.72
C PHE A 321 -7.99 -11.02 -15.29
N GLU A 322 -8.04 -11.21 -16.60
CA GLU A 322 -9.15 -11.85 -17.31
C GLU A 322 -8.69 -13.22 -17.82
N ASP A 323 -9.53 -14.24 -17.67
CA ASP A 323 -9.28 -15.61 -18.14
C ASP A 323 -10.60 -16.36 -18.37
N ASP A 324 -10.72 -17.07 -19.49
CA ASP A 324 -11.90 -17.86 -19.86
C ASP A 324 -13.28 -17.20 -19.57
N ASP A 325 -13.50 -15.97 -20.04
CA ASP A 325 -14.73 -15.17 -19.79
C ASP A 325 -15.02 -14.86 -18.30
N HIS A 326 -14.00 -14.94 -17.44
CA HIS A 326 -14.04 -14.50 -16.05
C HIS A 326 -13.04 -13.36 -15.82
N LEU A 327 -13.33 -12.54 -14.81
CA LEU A 327 -12.36 -11.64 -14.21
C LEU A 327 -11.96 -12.20 -12.85
N ILE A 328 -10.65 -12.33 -12.62
CA ILE A 328 -10.06 -12.85 -11.40
C ILE A 328 -9.54 -11.69 -10.57
N ILE A 329 -9.79 -11.72 -9.26
CA ILE A 329 -9.26 -10.77 -8.29
C ILE A 329 -8.64 -11.54 -7.14
N ASP A 330 -7.33 -11.36 -6.95
CA ASP A 330 -6.62 -11.85 -5.78
C ASP A 330 -6.39 -10.69 -4.83
N ILE A 331 -6.76 -10.83 -3.56
CA ILE A 331 -6.86 -9.73 -2.61
C ILE A 331 -6.57 -10.17 -1.17
N CYS A 332 -5.87 -9.32 -0.41
CA CYS A 332 -5.66 -9.50 1.02
C CYS A 332 -6.86 -8.92 1.79
N CYS A 333 -7.74 -9.80 2.29
CA CYS A 333 -8.98 -9.43 2.97
C CYS A 333 -8.87 -9.55 4.48
N TYR A 334 -9.57 -8.69 5.19
CA TYR A 334 -9.78 -8.72 6.64
C TYR A 334 -11.26 -8.85 6.94
N ASP A 335 -11.62 -9.47 8.06
CA ASP A 335 -13.02 -9.61 8.47
C ASP A 335 -13.64 -8.23 8.83
N ASN A 336 -12.82 -7.28 9.29
CA ASN A 336 -13.17 -5.91 9.65
C ASN A 336 -11.91 -5.01 9.54
N PRO A 337 -12.01 -3.68 9.71
CA PRO A 337 -10.85 -2.79 9.62
C PRO A 337 -10.09 -2.61 10.94
N ASP A 338 -10.17 -3.57 11.89
CA ASP A 338 -9.56 -3.41 13.23
C ASP A 338 -8.04 -3.30 13.21
N ILE A 339 -7.39 -3.71 12.12
CA ILE A 339 -5.97 -3.45 11.84
C ILE A 339 -5.59 -1.98 12.05
N LEU A 340 -6.45 -1.02 11.73
CA LEU A 340 -6.15 0.39 12.02
C LEU A 340 -6.09 0.69 13.53
N ASN A 341 -6.94 0.05 14.32
CA ASN A 341 -6.91 0.21 15.78
C ASN A 341 -5.59 -0.35 16.35
N GLY A 342 -5.11 -1.46 15.77
CA GLY A 342 -3.83 -2.07 16.11
C GLY A 342 -2.60 -1.19 15.81
N LEU A 343 -2.72 -0.25 14.87
CA LEU A 343 -1.65 0.68 14.43
C LEU A 343 -1.63 2.01 15.19
N PHE A 344 -2.52 2.21 16.18
CA PHE A 344 -2.34 3.28 17.17
C PHE A 344 -1.13 2.97 18.06
N MET A 345 -0.37 4.01 18.41
CA MET A 345 0.85 3.89 19.20
C MET A 345 0.59 3.25 20.57
N ASP A 346 -0.55 3.53 21.20
CA ASP A 346 -0.93 2.90 22.48
C ASP A 346 -1.23 1.40 22.32
N SER A 347 -1.84 0.99 21.20
CA SER A 347 -2.08 -0.42 20.90
C SER A 347 -0.77 -1.16 20.63
N LEU A 348 0.18 -0.53 19.92
CA LEU A 348 1.52 -1.06 19.68
C LEU A 348 2.30 -1.24 21.00
N ARG A 349 2.33 -0.21 21.86
CA ARG A 349 2.99 -0.27 23.18
C ARG A 349 2.32 -1.30 24.10
N GLY A 350 1.00 -1.45 24.00
CA GLY A 350 0.21 -2.40 24.79
C GLY A 350 0.13 -3.81 24.20
N MET A 351 0.80 -4.11 23.08
CA MET A 351 0.57 -5.37 22.37
C MET A 351 0.87 -6.60 23.23
N GLN A 352 1.91 -6.54 24.05
CA GLN A 352 2.37 -7.67 24.86
C GLN A 352 1.41 -8.07 25.99
N THR A 353 0.49 -7.17 26.37
CA THR A 353 -0.50 -7.40 27.42
C THR A 353 -1.91 -7.68 26.86
N ASN A 354 -2.08 -7.65 25.54
CA ASN A 354 -3.34 -7.89 24.87
C ASN A 354 -3.36 -9.26 24.14
N PRO A 355 -4.03 -10.29 24.69
CA PRO A 355 -4.06 -11.62 24.07
C PRO A 355 -4.75 -11.64 22.70
N ASN A 356 -5.54 -10.62 22.37
CA ASN A 356 -6.28 -10.51 21.13
C ASN A 356 -5.62 -9.59 20.09
N TYR A 357 -4.44 -9.00 20.38
CA TYR A 357 -3.78 -8.07 19.46
C TYR A 357 -3.58 -8.64 18.05
N SER A 358 -3.05 -9.86 17.94
CA SER A 358 -2.81 -10.54 16.67
C SER A 358 -4.07 -10.72 15.81
N SER A 359 -5.25 -10.80 16.43
CA SER A 359 -6.52 -10.98 15.70
C SER A 359 -6.89 -9.76 14.84
N MET A 360 -6.41 -8.56 15.20
CA MET A 360 -6.65 -7.32 14.45
C MET A 360 -5.96 -7.33 13.08
N PHE A 361 -4.89 -8.10 12.93
CA PHE A 361 -4.05 -8.16 11.73
C PHE A 361 -4.26 -9.43 10.91
N LYS A 362 -5.25 -10.25 11.25
CA LYS A 362 -5.46 -11.55 10.61
C LYS A 362 -6.10 -11.40 9.23
N SER A 363 -5.25 -11.26 8.21
CA SER A 363 -5.64 -11.26 6.80
C SER A 363 -5.93 -12.67 6.27
N LYS A 364 -6.70 -12.73 5.19
CA LYS A 364 -6.99 -13.90 4.35
C LYS A 364 -6.70 -13.52 2.90
N CYS A 365 -5.81 -14.26 2.24
CA CYS A 365 -5.57 -14.08 0.81
C CYS A 365 -6.65 -14.82 0.01
N LEU A 366 -7.55 -14.07 -0.61
CA LEU A 366 -8.75 -14.59 -1.26
C LEU A 366 -8.73 -14.33 -2.76
N ARG A 367 -9.21 -15.30 -3.54
CA ARG A 367 -9.44 -15.21 -4.98
C ARG A 367 -10.93 -15.18 -5.29
N PHE A 368 -11.40 -14.08 -5.87
CA PHE A 368 -12.72 -13.96 -6.47
C PHE A 368 -12.65 -14.27 -7.96
N VAL A 369 -13.63 -15.04 -8.46
CA VAL A 369 -13.76 -15.35 -9.89
C VAL A 369 -15.13 -14.86 -10.36
N LEU A 370 -15.12 -13.85 -11.23
CA LEU A 370 -16.28 -13.06 -11.60
C LEU A 370 -16.71 -13.35 -13.04
N PRO A 371 -17.86 -14.02 -13.27
CA PRO A 371 -18.29 -14.37 -14.62
C PRO A 371 -18.67 -13.12 -15.43
N LEU A 372 -17.98 -12.86 -16.55
CA LEU A 372 -18.21 -11.67 -17.39
C LEU A 372 -19.43 -11.87 -18.28
N LYS A 373 -19.51 -12.99 -19.00
CA LYS A 373 -20.69 -13.36 -19.79
C LYS A 373 -21.70 -14.13 -18.93
N LEU A 374 -22.97 -13.82 -19.11
CA LEU A 374 -24.07 -14.64 -18.61
C LEU A 374 -24.68 -15.32 -19.82
N ASP A 375 -24.74 -16.65 -19.84
CA ASP A 375 -25.37 -17.34 -20.95
C ASP A 375 -26.89 -17.06 -20.93
N THR A 376 -27.32 -16.18 -21.85
CA THR A 376 -28.73 -15.81 -22.04
C THR A 376 -29.46 -16.74 -23.01
N SER A 377 -28.81 -17.76 -23.57
CA SER A 377 -29.39 -18.65 -24.61
C SER A 377 -30.63 -19.44 -24.16
N CYS A 378 -30.88 -19.58 -22.86
CA CYS A 378 -32.20 -19.97 -22.34
C CYS A 378 -33.13 -18.74 -22.20
N LYS A 379 -33.56 -18.18 -23.32
CA LYS A 379 -34.79 -17.38 -23.40
C LYS A 379 -35.95 -18.33 -23.73
N SER A 380 -36.73 -18.77 -22.74
CA SER A 380 -38.05 -19.34 -23.00
C SER A 380 -38.87 -19.50 -21.72
N SER A 381 -39.99 -18.77 -21.70
CA SER A 381 -41.32 -19.20 -21.21
C SER A 381 -41.36 -20.38 -20.24
N GLY A 382 -41.64 -20.12 -18.96
CA GLY A 382 -42.06 -21.15 -18.01
C GLY A 382 -41.58 -20.90 -16.59
N SER A 383 -42.54 -20.64 -15.69
CA SER A 383 -42.41 -20.35 -14.26
C SER A 383 -41.73 -21.45 -13.41
N SER A 384 -41.47 -22.64 -13.96
CA SER A 384 -40.85 -23.76 -13.24
C SER A 384 -39.31 -23.80 -13.35
N LYS A 385 -38.71 -23.30 -14.45
CA LYS A 385 -37.24 -23.32 -14.65
C LYS A 385 -36.48 -22.18 -13.96
N TYR A 386 -37.16 -21.09 -13.58
CA TYR A 386 -36.54 -19.98 -12.84
C TYR A 386 -35.97 -20.42 -11.49
N ARG A 387 -36.68 -21.31 -10.77
CA ARG A 387 -36.25 -21.88 -9.48
C ARG A 387 -34.95 -22.69 -9.55
N LYS A 388 -34.57 -23.22 -10.72
CA LYS A 388 -33.33 -24.02 -10.88
C LYS A 388 -32.10 -23.16 -11.22
N ARG A 389 -32.31 -21.93 -11.70
CA ARG A 389 -31.25 -20.95 -12.06
C ARG A 389 -30.57 -20.32 -10.84
N GLU A 390 -31.27 -20.23 -9.71
CA GLU A 390 -30.82 -19.54 -8.49
C GLU A 390 -29.70 -20.24 -7.71
N ARG A 391 -29.28 -21.45 -8.13
CA ARG A 391 -28.21 -22.23 -7.45
C ARG A 391 -27.13 -22.78 -8.37
N THR A 392 -27.15 -22.47 -9.67
CA THR A 392 -26.09 -22.93 -10.58
C THR A 392 -24.86 -22.05 -10.39
N ASN A 393 -23.71 -22.68 -10.11
CA ASN A 393 -22.43 -21.96 -10.08
C ASN A 393 -22.11 -21.46 -11.49
N LEU A 394 -21.89 -20.15 -11.61
CA LEU A 394 -21.51 -19.46 -12.83
C LEU A 394 -20.00 -19.46 -13.06
N VAL A 395 -19.21 -19.83 -12.06
CA VAL A 395 -17.76 -19.98 -12.21
C VAL A 395 -17.49 -21.30 -12.92
N THR A 396 -16.97 -21.22 -14.14
CA THR A 396 -16.55 -22.39 -14.94
C THR A 396 -15.04 -22.49 -15.08
N LEU A 397 -14.27 -21.61 -14.43
CA LEU A 397 -12.81 -21.60 -14.46
C LEU A 397 -12.26 -22.91 -13.87
N HIS A 398 -11.49 -23.65 -14.67
CA HIS A 398 -10.98 -24.96 -14.28
C HIS A 398 -10.04 -24.88 -13.07
N GLY A 399 -10.25 -25.75 -12.08
CA GLY A 399 -9.43 -25.82 -10.87
C GLY A 399 -9.76 -24.77 -9.80
N SER A 400 -10.69 -23.84 -10.06
CA SER A 400 -11.15 -22.90 -9.04
C SER A 400 -12.28 -23.49 -8.21
N SER A 401 -12.21 -23.26 -6.90
CA SER A 401 -13.28 -23.57 -5.93
C SER A 401 -14.15 -22.34 -5.62
N ALA A 402 -13.85 -21.18 -6.22
CA ALA A 402 -14.68 -19.98 -6.11
C ALA A 402 -16.05 -20.22 -6.74
N ARG A 403 -17.06 -19.50 -6.25
CA ARG A 403 -18.44 -19.66 -6.71
C ARG A 403 -19.07 -18.30 -6.99
N ALA A 404 -19.96 -18.25 -7.97
CA ALA A 404 -20.81 -17.10 -8.23
C ALA A 404 -22.20 -17.57 -8.66
N TRP A 405 -23.26 -16.91 -8.21
CA TRP A 405 -24.63 -17.22 -8.67
C TRP A 405 -25.52 -15.98 -8.65
N ILE A 406 -26.63 -16.05 -9.38
CA ILE A 406 -27.64 -14.99 -9.41
C ILE A 406 -28.62 -15.21 -8.25
N GLN A 407 -28.76 -14.21 -7.38
CA GLN A 407 -29.76 -14.16 -6.32
C GLN A 407 -31.14 -13.75 -6.87
N GLU A 408 -32.20 -13.96 -6.09
CA GLU A 408 -33.60 -13.62 -6.43
C GLU A 408 -33.78 -12.16 -6.88
N ASN A 409 -32.99 -11.24 -6.31
CA ASN A 409 -33.00 -9.80 -6.65
C ASN A 409 -32.17 -9.45 -7.90
N GLY A 410 -31.69 -10.45 -8.65
CA GLY A 410 -30.88 -10.29 -9.86
C GLY A 410 -29.40 -9.99 -9.63
N ARG A 411 -28.93 -9.89 -8.38
CA ARG A 411 -27.51 -9.65 -8.06
C ARG A 411 -26.68 -10.90 -8.27
N ILE A 412 -25.44 -10.74 -8.72
CA ILE A 412 -24.47 -11.83 -8.77
C ILE A 412 -23.66 -11.82 -7.48
N PHE A 413 -23.89 -12.82 -6.63
CA PHE A 413 -23.18 -13.01 -5.38
C PHE A 413 -22.00 -13.95 -5.59
N CYS A 414 -20.84 -13.59 -5.04
CA CYS A 414 -19.57 -14.27 -5.24
C CYS A 414 -19.03 -14.74 -3.88
N ILE A 415 -18.61 -16.01 -3.84
CA ILE A 415 -17.84 -16.60 -2.74
C ILE A 415 -16.42 -16.84 -3.26
N PRO A 416 -15.41 -16.25 -2.61
CA PRO A 416 -14.03 -16.46 -3.01
C PRO A 416 -13.51 -17.83 -2.59
N GLU A 417 -12.34 -18.18 -3.11
CA GLU A 417 -11.52 -19.26 -2.58
C GLU A 417 -10.28 -18.73 -1.86
N GLU A 418 -9.77 -19.46 -0.89
CA GLU A 418 -8.54 -19.11 -0.18
C GLU A 418 -7.30 -19.57 -0.97
N LEU A 419 -6.29 -18.71 -1.06
CA LEU A 419 -5.01 -18.96 -1.75
C LEU A 419 -3.89 -19.40 -0.80
N CYS A 420 -3.88 -18.89 0.43
CA CYS A 420 -2.86 -19.18 1.43
C CYS A 420 -3.49 -19.13 2.83
N LYS A 421 -3.14 -20.12 3.68
CA LYS A 421 -3.63 -20.20 5.06
C LYS A 421 -2.80 -19.38 6.05
N ILE A 422 -1.62 -18.91 5.65
CA ILE A 422 -0.81 -18.01 6.48
C ILE A 422 -1.32 -16.58 6.27
N PRO A 423 -1.74 -15.88 7.35
CA PRO A 423 -2.06 -14.46 7.27
C PRO A 423 -0.87 -13.67 6.73
N CYS A 424 -1.10 -12.94 5.64
CA CYS A 424 -0.09 -12.12 5.00
C CYS A 424 -0.70 -10.97 4.20
N ASP A 425 0.06 -9.89 4.11
CA ASP A 425 -0.29 -8.70 3.36
C ASP A 425 0.99 -8.08 2.75
N LEU A 426 0.91 -6.87 2.23
CA LEU A 426 1.95 -6.20 1.44
C LEU A 426 2.39 -7.07 0.24
N PRO A 427 1.43 -7.45 -0.63
CA PRO A 427 1.70 -8.39 -1.71
C PRO A 427 2.48 -7.75 -2.85
N ARG A 428 3.40 -8.53 -3.42
CA ARG A 428 4.19 -8.21 -4.62
C ARG A 428 4.21 -9.40 -5.57
N ILE A 429 4.34 -9.10 -6.86
CA ILE A 429 4.42 -10.08 -7.95
C ILE A 429 5.56 -9.67 -8.89
N ASN A 430 5.85 -10.49 -9.91
CA ASN A 430 6.60 -10.03 -11.09
C ASN A 430 5.73 -9.05 -11.90
N TYR A 431 5.63 -7.82 -11.39
CA TYR A 431 4.62 -6.85 -11.80
C TYR A 431 4.80 -6.39 -13.24
N GLU A 432 6.05 -6.17 -13.69
CA GLU A 432 6.35 -5.69 -15.04
C GLU A 432 5.77 -6.60 -16.13
N LYS A 433 5.78 -7.92 -15.91
CA LYS A 433 5.30 -8.89 -16.90
C LYS A 433 3.89 -9.38 -16.64
N PHE A 434 3.49 -9.48 -15.38
CA PHE A 434 2.28 -10.23 -14.98
C PHE A 434 1.18 -9.38 -14.32
N SER A 435 1.39 -8.08 -14.09
CA SER A 435 0.28 -7.22 -13.66
C SER A 435 -0.80 -7.17 -14.72
N GLY A 436 -2.06 -7.36 -14.32
CA GLY A 436 -3.19 -7.37 -15.26
C GLY A 436 -3.36 -8.68 -16.04
N LYS A 437 -2.48 -9.68 -15.82
CA LYS A 437 -2.37 -10.92 -16.61
C LYS A 437 -2.39 -12.17 -15.72
N PRO A 438 -2.74 -13.35 -16.28
CA PRO A 438 -2.62 -14.62 -15.56
C PRO A 438 -1.19 -14.82 -15.04
N TYR A 439 -1.06 -15.22 -13.78
CA TYR A 439 0.21 -15.34 -13.06
C TYR A 439 0.20 -16.54 -12.10
N ARG A 440 1.34 -16.86 -11.50
CA ARG A 440 1.52 -18.02 -10.62
C ARG A 440 2.01 -17.67 -9.23
N TYR A 441 2.85 -16.66 -9.06
CA TYR A 441 3.54 -16.39 -7.81
C TYR A 441 3.27 -14.98 -7.27
N TYR A 442 2.97 -14.90 -5.98
CA TYR A 442 3.10 -13.67 -5.22
C TYR A 442 4.00 -13.86 -4.00
N TYR A 443 4.51 -12.74 -3.51
CA TYR A 443 5.37 -12.61 -2.35
C TYR A 443 4.71 -11.65 -1.36
N ALA A 444 4.78 -11.92 -0.07
CA ALA A 444 4.09 -11.10 0.94
C ALA A 444 4.85 -11.12 2.28
N LEU A 445 4.50 -10.15 3.14
CA LEU A 445 4.92 -10.11 4.54
C LEU A 445 3.91 -10.89 5.39
N GLY A 446 4.41 -11.81 6.22
CA GLY A 446 3.58 -12.54 7.18
C GLY A 446 3.11 -11.64 8.32
N GLN A 447 1.86 -11.79 8.74
CA GLN A 447 1.23 -11.03 9.84
C GLN A 447 1.04 -11.88 11.10
N ASP A 448 1.99 -12.77 11.37
CA ASP A 448 1.98 -13.67 12.52
C ASP A 448 2.79 -13.06 13.67
N PHE A 449 2.11 -12.67 14.74
CA PHE A 449 2.75 -12.05 15.90
C PHE A 449 3.37 -13.08 16.85
N CYS A 450 2.94 -14.34 16.79
CA CYS A 450 3.50 -15.41 17.62
C CYS A 450 4.80 -15.97 17.03
N ASP A 451 4.98 -15.81 15.71
CA ASP A 451 6.17 -16.22 14.98
C ASP A 451 6.47 -15.18 13.89
N PRO A 452 7.00 -14.00 14.29
CA PRO A 452 7.22 -12.88 13.40
C PRO A 452 8.42 -13.06 12.48
N GLY A 453 8.69 -12.02 11.67
CA GLY A 453 9.87 -12.02 10.82
C GLY A 453 9.70 -12.82 9.53
N LYS A 454 8.46 -13.15 9.15
CA LYS A 454 8.17 -14.04 8.02
C LYS A 454 8.02 -13.30 6.71
N LEU A 455 8.79 -13.69 5.71
CA LEU A 455 8.45 -13.49 4.31
C LEU A 455 7.80 -14.76 3.76
N ILE A 456 6.91 -14.61 2.78
CA ILE A 456 6.17 -15.73 2.20
C ILE A 456 6.20 -15.63 0.68
N LYS A 457 6.41 -16.76 0.01
CA LYS A 457 6.11 -16.95 -1.41
C LYS A 457 4.96 -17.94 -1.55
N VAL A 458 3.97 -17.61 -2.37
CA VAL A 458 2.78 -18.44 -2.60
C VAL A 458 2.67 -18.80 -4.08
N ASP A 459 2.41 -20.08 -4.35
CA ASP A 459 1.99 -20.58 -5.66
C ASP A 459 0.46 -20.63 -5.72
N VAL A 460 -0.14 -19.72 -6.48
CA VAL A 460 -1.61 -19.58 -6.53
C VAL A 460 -2.31 -20.70 -7.28
N LYS A 461 -1.58 -21.52 -8.04
CA LYS A 461 -2.15 -22.67 -8.77
C LYS A 461 -2.25 -23.89 -7.87
N THR A 462 -1.18 -24.20 -7.14
CA THR A 462 -1.13 -25.36 -6.22
C THR A 462 -1.61 -25.03 -4.81
N LYS A 463 -1.75 -23.73 -4.48
CA LYS A 463 -2.10 -23.22 -3.13
C LYS A 463 -1.11 -23.67 -2.06
N THR A 464 0.16 -23.81 -2.47
CA THR A 464 1.28 -24.12 -1.59
C THR A 464 2.13 -22.88 -1.37
N TRP A 465 2.87 -22.84 -0.26
CA TRP A 465 3.73 -21.72 0.07
C TRP A 465 5.05 -22.18 0.68
N ILE A 466 6.06 -21.32 0.58
CA ILE A 466 7.34 -21.44 1.28
C ILE A 466 7.63 -20.14 2.02
N THR A 467 8.29 -20.24 3.16
CA THR A 467 8.56 -19.11 4.04
C THR A 467 10.03 -18.94 4.31
N TRP A 468 10.44 -17.71 4.57
CA TRP A 468 11.73 -17.36 5.12
C TRP A 468 11.48 -16.63 6.44
N ASN A 469 12.22 -16.99 7.49
CA ASN A 469 12.22 -16.31 8.78
C ASN A 469 13.59 -16.45 9.43
N GLU A 470 13.90 -15.52 10.31
CA GLU A 470 15.07 -15.54 11.17
C GLU A 470 14.69 -14.94 12.52
N GLU A 471 15.23 -15.49 13.60
CA GLU A 471 14.98 -14.99 14.94
C GLU A 471 15.44 -13.52 15.07
N ASN A 472 14.66 -12.72 15.81
CA ASN A 472 14.94 -11.31 16.09
C ASN A 472 15.14 -10.43 14.83
N THR A 473 14.59 -10.85 13.69
CA THR A 473 14.72 -10.14 12.41
C THR A 473 13.34 -9.81 11.86
N PHE A 474 13.13 -8.56 11.47
CA PHE A 474 11.85 -8.01 11.02
C PHE A 474 12.02 -7.49 9.58
N PRO A 475 11.62 -8.27 8.58
CA PRO A 475 11.72 -7.87 7.19
C PRO A 475 10.61 -6.87 6.83
N GLY A 476 10.91 -5.96 5.89
CA GLY A 476 9.92 -5.14 5.22
C GLY A 476 9.20 -5.85 4.07
N GLU A 477 8.43 -5.10 3.29
CA GLU A 477 7.75 -5.63 2.09
C GLU A 477 8.76 -6.27 1.10
N PRO A 478 8.51 -7.52 0.62
CA PRO A 478 9.39 -8.21 -0.32
C PRO A 478 9.25 -7.69 -1.77
N VAL A 479 10.31 -7.13 -2.34
CA VAL A 479 10.33 -6.59 -3.70
C VAL A 479 10.95 -7.59 -4.68
N PHE A 480 10.18 -8.06 -5.67
CA PHE A 480 10.71 -8.89 -6.75
C PHE A 480 11.52 -8.07 -7.75
N VAL A 481 12.69 -8.59 -8.12
CA VAL A 481 13.53 -8.09 -9.22
C VAL A 481 13.85 -9.25 -10.15
N GLU A 482 13.47 -9.11 -11.41
CA GLU A 482 13.68 -10.13 -12.44
C GLU A 482 15.15 -10.28 -12.81
N ALA A 483 15.60 -11.51 -13.05
CA ALA A 483 16.92 -11.76 -13.61
C ALA A 483 16.99 -11.26 -15.08
N PRO A 484 18.18 -10.92 -15.63
CA PRO A 484 18.29 -10.39 -16.99
C PRO A 484 17.75 -11.31 -18.10
N ASN A 485 17.84 -12.63 -17.92
CA ASN A 485 17.39 -13.64 -18.88
C ASN A 485 16.52 -14.68 -18.15
N PRO A 486 15.29 -14.31 -17.74
CA PRO A 486 14.47 -15.14 -16.87
C PRO A 486 13.86 -16.31 -17.64
N THR A 487 13.91 -17.49 -17.05
CA THR A 487 13.38 -18.75 -17.60
C THR A 487 12.01 -19.13 -17.03
N SER A 488 11.62 -18.53 -15.90
CA SER A 488 10.31 -18.70 -15.26
C SER A 488 9.85 -17.38 -14.61
N GLU A 489 8.57 -17.31 -14.24
CA GLU A 489 7.96 -16.11 -13.61
C GLU A 489 8.69 -15.68 -12.32
N ASP A 490 9.22 -16.64 -11.57
CA ASP A 490 9.97 -16.49 -10.32
C ASP A 490 11.50 -16.54 -10.50
N ASP A 491 11.99 -16.34 -11.72
CA ASP A 491 13.43 -16.28 -12.01
C ASP A 491 13.99 -14.88 -11.75
N GLY A 492 14.59 -14.70 -10.58
CA GLY A 492 15.05 -13.43 -10.08
C GLY A 492 15.37 -13.48 -8.59
N VAL A 493 15.34 -12.31 -7.95
CA VAL A 493 15.56 -12.17 -6.50
C VAL A 493 14.41 -11.44 -5.82
N ILE A 494 14.29 -11.67 -4.51
CA ILE A 494 13.48 -10.85 -3.62
C ILE A 494 14.40 -9.99 -2.77
N LEU A 495 14.14 -8.70 -2.74
CA LEU A 495 14.80 -7.73 -1.90
C LEU A 495 13.88 -7.36 -0.74
N SER A 496 14.41 -7.38 0.49
CA SER A 496 13.67 -6.93 1.66
C SER A 496 14.58 -6.12 2.57
N VAL A 497 14.08 -5.01 3.11
CA VAL A 497 14.77 -4.34 4.22
C VAL A 497 14.73 -5.25 5.43
N LEU A 498 15.80 -5.26 6.22
CA LEU A 498 15.87 -5.94 7.51
C LEU A 498 16.06 -4.91 8.62
N LEU A 499 15.29 -5.10 9.68
CA LEU A 499 15.50 -4.47 10.97
C LEU A 499 15.66 -5.58 12.02
N TRP A 500 16.38 -5.30 13.10
CA TRP A 500 16.56 -6.23 14.21
C TRP A 500 15.88 -5.69 15.45
N GLY A 501 15.38 -6.55 16.33
CA GLY A 501 14.75 -6.15 17.59
C GLY A 501 15.74 -5.57 18.61
N SER A 502 15.31 -5.54 19.88
CA SER A 502 15.97 -4.89 21.02
C SER A 502 17.46 -5.19 21.07
N LYS A 503 18.26 -4.17 21.41
CA LYS A 503 19.74 -4.15 21.46
C LYS A 503 20.45 -4.05 20.11
N GLN A 504 19.73 -4.04 18.98
CA GLN A 504 20.30 -3.87 17.64
C GLN A 504 19.51 -2.84 16.81
N GLU A 505 18.95 -1.84 17.50
CA GLU A 505 18.05 -0.85 16.88
C GLU A 505 18.75 0.02 15.82
N ASN A 506 20.07 0.19 15.94
CA ASN A 506 20.91 0.91 14.99
C ASN A 506 21.40 0.04 13.81
N ARG A 507 20.83 -1.16 13.64
CA ARG A 507 21.17 -2.06 12.54
C ARG A 507 20.05 -2.02 11.49
N VAL A 508 20.44 -1.70 10.26
CA VAL A 508 19.57 -1.74 9.07
C VAL A 508 20.21 -2.66 8.06
N GLY A 509 19.43 -3.40 7.28
CA GLY A 509 19.98 -4.32 6.30
C GLY A 509 19.15 -4.46 5.04
N LEU A 510 19.76 -5.05 4.03
CA LEU A 510 19.14 -5.49 2.80
C LEU A 510 19.33 -6.99 2.65
N LEU A 511 18.25 -7.75 2.70
CA LEU A 511 18.20 -9.18 2.41
C LEU A 511 18.00 -9.41 0.91
N VAL A 512 18.72 -10.41 0.37
CA VAL A 512 18.55 -10.89 -1.00
C VAL A 512 18.22 -12.39 -0.96
N LEU A 513 17.00 -12.74 -1.35
CA LEU A 513 16.57 -14.14 -1.50
C LEU A 513 16.52 -14.54 -2.98
N CYS A 514 16.80 -15.79 -3.28
CA CYS A 514 16.46 -16.39 -4.56
C CYS A 514 14.93 -16.48 -4.68
N ALA A 515 14.31 -15.81 -5.66
CA ALA A 515 12.85 -15.79 -5.76
C ALA A 515 12.26 -17.18 -6.03
N LYS A 516 13.00 -18.07 -6.69
CA LYS A 516 12.58 -19.44 -6.99
C LYS A 516 12.55 -20.36 -5.75
N THR A 517 13.69 -20.45 -5.06
CA THR A 517 13.87 -21.36 -3.91
C THR A 517 13.52 -20.74 -2.57
N PHE A 518 13.42 -19.41 -2.52
CA PHE A 518 13.23 -18.59 -1.34
C PHE A 518 14.33 -18.73 -0.27
N LYS A 519 15.47 -19.30 -0.66
CA LYS A 519 16.69 -19.35 0.15
C LYS A 519 17.45 -18.04 0.03
N GLU A 520 18.12 -17.68 1.11
CA GLU A 520 19.00 -16.52 1.12
C GLU A 520 20.21 -16.73 0.22
N LEU A 521 20.49 -15.72 -0.61
CA LEU A 521 21.71 -15.62 -1.40
C LEU A 521 22.77 -14.84 -0.62
N GLY A 522 22.35 -13.74 0.01
CA GLY A 522 23.18 -12.93 0.87
C GLY A 522 22.41 -11.72 1.42
N ARG A 523 23.11 -10.91 2.21
CA ARG A 523 22.60 -9.66 2.76
C ARG A 523 23.71 -8.62 2.87
N CYS A 524 23.31 -7.37 3.00
CA CYS A 524 24.20 -6.26 3.33
C CYS A 524 23.67 -5.51 4.55
N GLU A 525 24.53 -5.27 5.53
CA GLU A 525 24.15 -4.70 6.83
C GLU A 525 24.88 -3.39 7.11
N PHE A 526 24.18 -2.46 7.74
CA PHE A 526 24.63 -1.09 7.99
C PHE A 526 24.46 -0.77 9.48
N SER A 527 25.40 0.00 10.02
CA SER A 527 25.29 0.60 11.35
C SER A 527 24.90 2.06 11.21
N THR A 528 23.75 2.44 11.75
CA THR A 528 23.22 3.81 11.71
C THR A 528 23.59 4.59 12.99
N PRO A 529 23.61 5.94 12.97
CA PRO A 529 23.92 6.74 14.16
C PRO A 529 22.89 6.61 15.29
N GLY A 530 21.62 6.33 14.94
CA GLY A 530 20.53 6.08 15.88
C GLY A 530 19.63 4.92 15.40
N PRO A 531 18.47 4.70 16.05
CA PRO A 531 17.53 3.66 15.64
C PRO A 531 17.12 3.79 14.16
N GLY A 532 17.16 2.68 13.43
CA GLY A 532 16.63 2.62 12.07
C GLY A 532 15.10 2.70 12.12
N ALA A 533 14.53 3.73 11.51
CA ALA A 533 13.09 3.90 11.41
C ALA A 533 12.44 2.79 10.57
N GLU A 534 11.15 2.58 10.82
CA GLU A 534 10.35 1.58 10.14
C GLU A 534 10.05 2.00 8.68
N VAL A 535 9.68 1.01 7.87
CA VAL A 535 9.62 1.16 6.42
C VAL A 535 8.31 0.61 5.85
N LEU A 536 7.31 1.48 5.69
CA LEU A 536 5.97 1.14 5.17
C LEU A 536 5.93 0.82 3.67
N PRO A 537 5.03 -0.07 3.22
CA PRO A 537 5.05 -0.71 1.89
C PRO A 537 5.18 0.22 0.67
N ARG A 538 5.76 -0.35 -0.39
CA ARG A 538 5.83 0.07 -1.80
C ARG A 538 6.88 1.08 -2.23
N MET A 539 7.45 0.74 -3.38
CA MET A 539 8.70 1.24 -3.94
C MET A 539 8.81 0.94 -5.44
N VAL A 540 9.56 1.81 -6.12
CA VAL A 540 10.30 1.58 -7.39
C VAL A 540 11.67 0.95 -7.16
N CYS A 541 11.91 -0.26 -7.67
CA CYS A 541 13.26 -0.75 -7.86
C CYS A 541 13.75 -0.22 -9.22
N THR A 542 14.69 0.72 -9.23
CA THR A 542 15.25 1.26 -10.48
C THR A 542 16.33 0.33 -11.03
N VAL A 543 16.02 -0.96 -11.23
CA VAL A 543 16.94 -1.89 -11.89
C VAL A 543 16.70 -1.78 -13.39
N GLY A 544 17.69 -1.25 -14.10
CA GLY A 544 17.85 -1.45 -15.54
C GLY A 544 17.12 -0.52 -16.53
N LYS A 545 15.95 0.09 -16.22
CA LYS A 545 15.18 0.81 -17.27
C LYS A 545 15.25 2.34 -17.30
N MET A 546 15.53 3.05 -16.20
CA MET A 546 15.69 4.52 -16.27
C MET A 546 16.88 4.97 -17.14
N ARG A 547 17.82 4.08 -17.46
CA ARG A 547 18.96 4.38 -18.36
C ARG A 547 18.74 3.99 -19.83
N ILE A 548 17.72 3.21 -20.16
CA ILE A 548 17.49 2.80 -21.57
C ILE A 548 16.90 3.96 -22.37
N MET A 549 16.03 4.78 -21.78
CA MET A 549 15.51 5.98 -22.47
C MET A 549 16.57 7.07 -22.69
N ILE A 550 17.55 7.25 -21.79
CA ILE A 550 18.61 8.24 -21.98
C ILE A 550 19.58 7.82 -23.11
N LYS A 551 19.89 6.52 -23.26
CA LYS A 551 20.75 6.05 -24.36
C LYS A 551 20.06 6.09 -25.72
N GLU A 552 18.75 5.86 -25.80
CA GLU A 552 18.00 6.03 -27.04
C GLU A 552 17.77 7.51 -27.39
N LEU A 553 17.57 8.40 -26.41
CA LEU A 553 17.54 9.84 -26.65
C LEU A 553 18.90 10.35 -27.20
N ILE A 554 20.03 9.94 -26.61
CA ILE A 554 21.35 10.34 -27.10
C ILE A 554 21.58 9.84 -28.53
N ARG A 555 21.11 8.63 -28.88
CA ARG A 555 21.16 8.11 -30.27
C ARG A 555 20.22 8.85 -31.22
N PHE A 556 19.06 9.30 -30.76
CA PHE A 556 18.11 10.06 -31.57
C PHE A 556 18.61 11.50 -31.83
N TYR A 557 19.23 12.13 -30.83
CA TYR A 557 19.81 13.48 -30.97
C TYR A 557 21.15 13.50 -31.71
N THR A 558 21.97 12.44 -31.62
CA THR A 558 23.22 12.36 -32.43
C THR A 558 22.99 12.03 -33.90
N LYS A 559 21.85 11.40 -34.26
CA LYS A 559 21.50 11.17 -35.67
C LYS A 559 20.87 12.38 -36.37
N ASN A 560 20.26 13.31 -35.64
CA ASN A 560 19.59 14.48 -36.22
C ASN A 560 20.45 15.77 -36.21
N PHE A 561 21.71 15.69 -35.79
CA PHE A 561 22.68 16.80 -35.86
C PHE A 561 23.75 16.62 -36.95
N PHE A 562 23.62 15.59 -37.80
CA PHE A 562 24.41 15.41 -39.01
C PHE A 562 23.49 15.06 -40.19
N ILE A 563 22.62 15.99 -40.59
CA ILE A 563 22.12 16.18 -41.96
C ILE A 563 22.02 17.67 -42.22
#